data_AF-A0A978THB6-F1
#
_entry.id   AF-A0A978THB6-F1
#
_cell.length_a   1.000
_cell.length_b   1.000
_cell.length_c   1.000
_cell.angle_alpha   90.00
_cell.angle_beta   90.00
_cell.angle_gamma   90.00
#
_symmetry.space_group_name_H-M   'P 1'
#
loop_
_entity.id
_entity.type
_entity.pdbx_description
1 polymer ?
#
loop_
_entity_poly.entity_id
_entity_poly.type
_entity_poly.pdbx_seq_one_letter_code
_entity_poly.pdbx_strand_id
1 'polypeptide(L)'
;MGSCYPENRYRMAEAKRRLEWMAVVGRSGPEQRPDPWVQLEAMPPGPGQAVGAGLEISYGLHSTPFGYSLIATTRRGICNLSFLDHREPALAELALRRAWPQAELILDQSRTQEICDRIFAGAAGERQPLVLWVKGSPFQLQVWRALLDIPGGSLTTYRRLAEALGRPTAARAVGNAVSQNPVGDL
;
A
#
# COMPACT_ATOMS: atom_id res chain seq x y z
N MET A 1 30.17 -4.90 -36.24
CA MET A 1 30.31 -3.56 -35.64
C MET A 1 28.94 -3.06 -35.25
N GLY A 2 28.75 -2.67 -33.98
CA GLY A 2 27.62 -1.84 -33.54
C GLY A 2 26.39 -2.55 -32.98
N SER A 3 26.53 -3.25 -31.84
CA SER A 3 25.40 -3.58 -30.95
C SER A 3 24.77 -2.29 -30.41
N CYS A 4 23.50 -2.02 -30.72
CA CYS A 4 22.73 -0.93 -30.13
C CYS A 4 21.75 -1.50 -29.10
N TYR A 5 22.04 -1.26 -27.83
CA TYR A 5 21.34 -1.76 -26.66
C TYR A 5 19.89 -1.21 -26.56
N PRO A 6 18.86 -2.07 -26.36
CA PRO A 6 17.49 -1.61 -26.07
C PRO A 6 17.29 -1.00 -24.67
N GLU A 7 18.24 -1.18 -23.73
CA GLU A 7 18.17 -0.69 -22.34
C GLU A 7 18.27 0.85 -22.19
N ASN A 8 18.79 1.57 -23.18
CA ASN A 8 18.91 3.03 -23.10
C ASN A 8 17.57 3.78 -23.30
N ARG A 9 16.55 3.14 -23.89
CA ARG A 9 15.22 3.75 -24.02
C ARG A 9 14.40 3.73 -22.71
N TYR A 10 14.65 2.76 -21.83
CA TYR A 10 13.99 2.67 -20.51
C TYR A 10 14.48 3.75 -19.54
N ARG A 11 15.80 4.01 -19.51
CA ARG A 11 16.42 5.00 -18.62
C ARG A 11 16.04 6.45 -18.94
N MET A 12 15.68 6.76 -20.18
CA MET A 12 15.19 8.10 -20.56
C MET A 12 13.68 8.31 -20.33
N ALA A 13 12.88 7.24 -20.31
CA ALA A 13 11.45 7.32 -20.00
C ALA A 13 11.17 7.53 -18.50
N GLU A 14 12.01 6.97 -17.62
CA GLU A 14 11.96 7.18 -16.16
C GLU A 14 12.47 8.58 -15.75
N ALA A 15 13.49 9.09 -16.44
CA ALA A 15 14.02 10.44 -16.24
C ALA A 15 13.02 11.55 -16.60
N LYS A 16 12.11 11.29 -17.54
CA LYS A 16 11.05 12.24 -17.94
C LYS A 16 9.85 12.24 -16.97
N ARG A 17 9.47 11.07 -16.43
CA ARG A 17 8.39 10.91 -15.42
C ARG A 17 8.74 11.52 -14.05
N ARG A 18 10.03 11.53 -13.70
CA ARG A 18 10.59 12.21 -12.51
C ARG A 18 10.51 13.74 -12.58
N LEU A 19 10.39 14.31 -13.77
CA LEU A 19 10.32 15.76 -13.98
C LEU A 19 8.86 16.28 -14.02
N GLU A 20 7.87 15.40 -14.24
CA GLU A 20 6.45 15.74 -14.37
C GLU A 20 5.68 15.71 -13.03
N TRP A 21 6.06 14.87 -12.06
CA TRP A 21 5.63 15.02 -10.64
C TRP A 21 6.07 16.40 -10.07
N MET A 22 7.15 16.98 -10.63
CA MET A 22 7.64 18.32 -10.28
C MET A 22 6.81 19.47 -10.87
N ALA A 23 5.84 19.20 -11.76
CA ALA A 23 5.01 20.23 -12.39
C ALA A 23 3.56 20.29 -11.82
N VAL A 24 3.08 19.23 -11.16
CA VAL A 24 1.64 19.05 -10.84
C VAL A 24 1.27 19.33 -9.37
N VAL A 25 2.25 19.49 -8.47
CA VAL A 25 2.04 20.28 -7.23
C VAL A 25 1.69 21.76 -7.57
N GLY A 26 1.71 22.13 -8.86
CA GLY A 26 0.91 23.20 -9.42
C GLY A 26 0.50 22.97 -10.89
N ARG A 27 -0.48 22.09 -11.15
CA ARG A 27 -1.56 22.26 -12.16
C ARG A 27 -2.45 21.01 -12.23
N SER A 28 -3.71 21.18 -11.85
CA SER A 28 -4.79 20.21 -12.01
C SER A 28 -4.97 19.82 -13.50
N GLY A 29 -4.89 18.53 -13.81
CA GLY A 29 -5.24 17.96 -15.12
C GLY A 29 -5.79 16.53 -14.93
N PRO A 30 -6.72 16.04 -15.79
CA PRO A 30 -7.67 14.97 -15.47
C PRO A 30 -7.10 13.53 -15.53
N GLU A 31 -5.78 13.35 -15.51
CA GLU A 31 -5.13 12.10 -15.94
C GLU A 31 -4.19 11.49 -14.90
N GLN A 32 -4.33 11.89 -13.63
CA GLN A 32 -3.80 11.12 -12.50
C GLN A 32 -4.64 9.86 -12.35
N ARG A 33 -4.33 8.84 -13.15
CA ARG A 33 -4.76 7.48 -12.79
C ARG A 33 -3.76 6.97 -11.75
N PRO A 34 -4.18 6.66 -10.51
CA PRO A 34 -3.35 5.90 -9.60
C PRO A 34 -2.89 4.63 -10.33
N ASP A 35 -1.73 4.09 -9.92
CA ASP A 35 -1.21 2.84 -10.47
C ASP A 35 -2.39 1.85 -10.63
N PRO A 36 -2.74 1.43 -11.88
CA PRO A 36 -3.94 0.62 -12.13
C PRO A 36 -3.90 -0.72 -11.40
N TRP A 37 -2.75 -1.07 -10.81
CA TRP A 37 -2.51 -2.30 -10.10
C TRP A 37 -2.83 -2.23 -8.61
N VAL A 38 -3.05 -1.06 -8.00
CA VAL A 38 -3.42 -0.95 -6.58
C VAL A 38 -4.62 -0.02 -6.40
N GLN A 39 -5.74 -0.57 -5.91
CA GLN A 39 -6.95 0.19 -5.61
C GLN A 39 -7.11 0.33 -4.10
N LEU A 40 -7.22 1.57 -3.61
CA LEU A 40 -7.47 1.82 -2.19
C LEU A 40 -8.95 2.06 -1.94
N GLU A 41 -9.59 1.08 -1.30
CA GLU A 41 -10.95 1.14 -0.80
C GLU A 41 -10.95 1.40 0.70
N ALA A 42 -11.72 2.40 1.12
CA ALA A 42 -11.95 2.66 2.53
C ALA A 42 -13.08 1.76 3.03
N MET A 43 -12.89 1.13 4.19
CA MET A 43 -14.01 0.55 4.92
C MET A 43 -15.01 1.67 5.27
N PRO A 44 -16.30 1.56 4.88
CA PRO A 44 -17.27 2.58 5.23
C PRO A 44 -17.43 2.68 6.75
N PRO A 45 -17.63 3.89 7.31
CA PRO A 45 -17.90 4.04 8.73
C PRO A 45 -19.28 3.44 9.03
N GLY A 46 -19.30 2.22 9.57
CA GLY A 46 -20.53 1.60 10.05
C GLY A 46 -20.99 2.25 11.36
N PRO A 47 -22.26 2.64 11.52
CA PRO A 47 -22.76 3.18 12.78
C PRO A 47 -22.66 2.10 13.87
N GLY A 48 -21.81 2.31 14.88
CA GLY A 48 -21.72 1.46 16.07
C GLY A 48 -21.21 0.03 15.85
N GLN A 49 -20.75 -0.34 14.66
CA GLN A 49 -20.13 -1.64 14.44
C GLN A 49 -18.71 -1.63 15.03
N ALA A 50 -18.51 -2.44 16.05
CA ALA A 50 -17.19 -2.73 16.57
C ALA A 50 -16.33 -3.29 15.42
N VAL A 51 -15.11 -2.77 15.30
CA VAL A 51 -14.24 -2.96 14.15
C VAL A 51 -14.07 -4.45 13.82
N GLY A 52 -14.54 -4.85 12.64
CA GLY A 52 -14.43 -6.22 12.13
C GLY A 52 -15.59 -7.15 12.47
N ALA A 53 -16.67 -6.67 13.10
CA ALA A 53 -17.81 -7.54 13.43
C ALA A 53 -18.40 -8.20 12.16
N GLY A 54 -18.45 -9.54 12.16
CA GLY A 54 -18.92 -10.35 11.02
C GLY A 54 -17.96 -10.41 9.83
N LEU A 55 -16.71 -9.94 10.02
CA LEU A 55 -15.67 -9.99 9.01
C LEU A 55 -14.79 -11.21 9.22
N GLU A 56 -14.68 -12.05 8.19
CA GLU A 56 -13.67 -13.11 8.09
C GLU A 56 -12.38 -12.52 7.51
N ILE A 57 -11.28 -12.66 8.24
CA ILE A 57 -9.94 -12.27 7.80
C ILE A 57 -9.07 -13.51 7.71
N SER A 58 -8.69 -13.88 6.49
CA SER A 58 -7.66 -14.88 6.23
C SER A 58 -6.29 -14.25 6.39
N TYR A 59 -5.40 -14.84 7.19
CA TYR A 59 -4.04 -14.33 7.39
C TYR A 59 -2.98 -15.43 7.28
N GLY A 60 -1.73 -15.03 7.02
CA GLY A 60 -0.56 -15.92 6.98
C GLY A 60 0.76 -15.16 7.07
N LEU A 61 1.83 -15.86 7.43
CA LEU A 61 3.19 -15.30 7.54
C LEU A 61 4.08 -15.83 6.43
N HIS A 62 4.69 -14.94 5.67
CA HIS A 62 5.43 -15.27 4.46
C HIS A 62 6.87 -14.78 4.53
N SER A 63 7.78 -15.51 3.89
CA SER A 63 9.13 -15.01 3.61
C SER A 63 9.07 -14.16 2.35
N THR A 64 9.62 -12.96 2.41
CA THR A 64 9.63 -12.00 1.30
C THR A 64 11.06 -11.47 1.08
N PRO A 65 11.34 -10.80 -0.04
CA PRO A 65 12.63 -10.15 -0.26
C PRO A 65 13.04 -9.13 0.81
N PHE A 66 12.08 -8.66 1.62
CA PHE A 66 12.28 -7.66 2.68
C PHE A 66 12.22 -8.25 4.09
N GLY A 67 12.29 -9.59 4.23
CA GLY A 67 12.13 -10.28 5.51
C GLY A 67 10.77 -10.95 5.64
N TYR A 68 10.32 -11.19 6.88
CA TYR A 68 9.03 -11.81 7.11
C TYR A 68 7.91 -10.78 6.94
N SER A 69 6.79 -11.20 6.38
CA SER A 69 5.59 -10.36 6.27
C SER A 69 4.35 -11.10 6.72
N LEU A 70 3.53 -10.43 7.52
CA LEU A 70 2.16 -10.83 7.78
C LEU A 70 1.27 -10.25 6.69
N ILE A 71 0.51 -11.10 6.01
CA ILE A 71 -0.49 -10.69 5.04
C ILE A 71 -1.85 -11.11 5.57
N ALA A 72 -2.80 -10.17 5.60
CA ALA A 72 -4.19 -10.41 5.99
C ALA A 72 -5.16 -9.86 4.92
N THR A 73 -6.15 -10.67 4.57
CA THR A 73 -7.10 -10.38 3.49
C THR A 73 -8.53 -10.75 3.89
N THR A 74 -9.48 -10.01 3.32
CA THR A 74 -10.92 -10.25 3.40
C THR A 74 -11.44 -10.70 2.03
N ARG A 75 -12.74 -10.93 1.90
CA ARG A 75 -13.37 -11.10 0.58
C ARG A 75 -13.29 -9.85 -0.32
N ARG A 76 -13.02 -8.67 0.25
CA ARG A 76 -12.92 -7.40 -0.50
C ARG A 76 -11.51 -7.06 -0.95
N GLY A 77 -10.50 -7.49 -0.19
CA GLY A 77 -9.11 -7.13 -0.47
C GLY A 77 -8.18 -7.29 0.73
N ILE A 78 -6.94 -6.86 0.56
CA ILE A 78 -5.89 -6.88 1.58
C ILE A 78 -6.21 -5.82 2.62
N CYS A 79 -6.35 -6.22 3.89
CA CYS A 79 -6.65 -5.32 5.00
C CYS A 79 -5.44 -5.07 5.91
N ASN A 80 -4.40 -5.90 5.81
CA ASN A 80 -3.12 -5.68 6.49
C ASN A 80 -1.97 -6.32 5.70
N LEU A 81 -0.86 -5.61 5.57
CA LEU A 81 0.43 -6.10 5.15
C LEU A 81 1.49 -5.39 6.00
N SER A 82 2.13 -6.12 6.90
CA SER A 82 3.20 -5.61 7.75
C SER A 82 4.46 -6.44 7.60
N PHE A 83 5.61 -5.78 7.72
CA PHE A 83 6.90 -6.47 7.80
C PHE A 83 7.24 -6.77 9.27
N LEU A 84 8.00 -7.85 9.47
CA LEU A 84 8.40 -8.36 10.78
C LEU A 84 9.91 -8.61 10.76
N ASP A 85 10.61 -8.13 11.79
CA ASP A 85 12.06 -8.36 11.96
C ASP A 85 12.39 -9.85 12.08
N HIS A 86 11.51 -10.59 12.75
CA HIS A 86 11.66 -12.00 13.04
C HIS A 86 10.35 -12.76 12.76
N ARG A 87 10.46 -14.07 12.53
CA ARG A 87 9.28 -14.93 12.36
C ARG A 87 8.62 -15.17 13.72
N GLU A 88 7.73 -14.26 14.10
CA GLU A 88 6.99 -14.31 15.37
C GLU A 88 5.46 -14.39 15.14
N PRO A 89 4.92 -15.59 14.85
CA PRO A 89 3.50 -15.76 14.54
C PRO A 89 2.56 -15.20 15.61
N ALA A 90 2.89 -15.41 16.89
CA ALA A 90 2.04 -14.99 18.00
C ALA A 90 1.95 -13.46 18.13
N LEU A 91 3.07 -12.75 17.92
CA LEU A 91 3.08 -11.29 17.97
C LEU A 91 2.33 -10.69 16.78
N ALA A 92 2.54 -11.26 15.59
CA ALA A 92 1.87 -10.87 14.36
C ALA A 92 0.35 -11.05 14.46
N GLU A 93 -0.11 -12.20 14.97
CA GLU A 93 -1.52 -12.47 15.21
C GLU A 93 -2.11 -11.52 16.26
N LEU A 94 -1.39 -11.25 17.36
CA LEU A 94 -1.84 -10.31 18.39
C LEU A 94 -2.01 -8.89 17.85
N ALA A 95 -1.09 -8.42 17.01
CA ALA A 95 -1.20 -7.13 16.34
C ALA A 95 -2.45 -7.08 15.43
N LEU A 96 -2.71 -8.16 14.68
CA LEU A 96 -3.90 -8.27 13.83
C LEU A 96 -5.19 -8.28 14.65
N ARG A 97 -5.23 -9.02 15.78
CA ARG A 97 -6.35 -9.02 16.73
C ARG A 97 -6.62 -7.64 17.32
N ARG A 98 -5.57 -6.87 17.63
CA ARG A 98 -5.72 -5.48 18.11
C ARG A 98 -6.28 -4.55 17.03
N ALA A 99 -5.85 -4.74 15.78
CA ALA A 99 -6.34 -3.94 14.65
C ALA A 99 -7.81 -4.26 14.31
N TRP A 100 -8.22 -5.53 14.47
CA TRP A 100 -9.52 -6.09 14.11
C TRP A 100 -10.12 -6.94 15.26
N PRO A 101 -10.53 -6.31 16.39
CA PRO A 101 -10.89 -7.01 17.62
C PRO A 101 -12.19 -7.82 17.54
N GLN A 102 -13.01 -7.64 16.51
CA GLN A 102 -14.26 -8.39 16.32
C GLN A 102 -14.28 -9.23 15.04
N ALA A 103 -13.16 -9.26 14.30
CA ALA A 103 -13.03 -10.11 13.14
C ALA A 103 -12.74 -11.56 13.53
N GLU A 104 -13.27 -12.48 12.75
CA GLU A 104 -12.86 -13.88 12.81
C GLU A 104 -11.54 -14.03 12.05
N LEU A 105 -10.48 -14.35 12.78
CA LEU A 105 -9.16 -14.55 12.19
C LEU A 105 -8.96 -16.02 11.84
N ILE A 106 -8.76 -16.29 10.56
CA ILE A 106 -8.58 -17.63 10.00
C ILE A 106 -7.14 -17.73 9.49
N LEU A 107 -6.34 -18.63 10.05
CA LEU A 107 -5.01 -18.93 9.51
C LEU A 107 -5.18 -19.70 8.19
N ASP A 108 -4.85 -19.05 7.08
CA ASP A 108 -4.95 -19.61 5.73
C ASP A 108 -3.71 -19.22 4.93
N GLN A 109 -2.67 -20.05 5.10
CA GLN A 109 -1.37 -19.83 4.48
C GLN A 109 -1.44 -19.91 2.95
N SER A 110 -2.23 -20.83 2.40
CA SER A 110 -2.33 -21.05 0.96
C SER A 110 -2.94 -19.85 0.25
N ARG A 111 -4.09 -19.35 0.75
CA ARG A 111 -4.75 -18.18 0.17
C ARG A 111 -3.88 -16.92 0.26
N THR A 112 -3.16 -16.75 1.36
CA THR A 112 -2.29 -15.58 1.54
C THR A 112 -0.96 -15.71 0.80
N GLN A 113 -0.51 -16.94 0.47
CA GLN A 113 0.67 -17.18 -0.37
C GLN A 113 0.43 -16.69 -1.80
N GLU A 114 -0.74 -16.96 -2.37
CA GLU A 114 -1.10 -16.44 -3.70
C GLU A 114 -1.02 -14.90 -3.76
N ILE A 115 -1.43 -14.24 -2.67
CA ILE A 115 -1.33 -12.78 -2.54
C ILE A 115 0.13 -12.34 -2.40
N CYS A 116 0.92 -13.03 -1.56
CA CYS A 116 2.35 -12.79 -1.40
C CYS A 116 3.08 -12.85 -2.75
N ASP A 117 2.84 -13.91 -3.51
CA ASP A 117 3.45 -14.12 -4.81
C ASP A 117 3.05 -13.00 -5.77
N ARG A 118 1.77 -12.59 -5.80
CA ARG A 118 1.33 -11.45 -6.61
C ARG A 118 2.01 -10.13 -6.25
N ILE A 119 2.27 -9.89 -4.97
CA ILE A 119 2.93 -8.65 -4.51
C ILE A 119 4.42 -8.66 -4.91
N PHE A 120 5.11 -9.80 -4.75
CA PHE A 120 6.58 -9.85 -4.85
C PHE A 120 7.14 -10.51 -6.13
N ALA A 121 6.34 -11.18 -6.96
CA ALA A 121 6.82 -11.92 -8.15
C ALA A 121 7.25 -11.06 -9.36
N GLY A 122 7.32 -9.72 -9.24
CA GLY A 122 7.76 -8.87 -10.35
C GLY A 122 6.80 -8.86 -11.55
N ALA A 123 7.11 -8.11 -12.60
CA ALA A 123 6.17 -7.71 -13.67
C ALA A 123 5.82 -8.81 -14.70
N ALA A 124 6.02 -10.09 -14.38
CA ALA A 124 6.02 -11.18 -15.35
C ALA A 124 4.64 -11.83 -15.63
N GLY A 125 3.52 -11.17 -15.38
CA GLY A 125 2.19 -11.75 -15.65
C GLY A 125 1.07 -10.74 -15.82
N GLU A 126 -0.08 -11.20 -16.31
CA GLU A 126 -1.34 -10.44 -16.36
C GLU A 126 -1.77 -10.08 -14.92
N ARG A 127 -1.44 -8.86 -14.50
CA ARG A 127 -1.68 -8.40 -13.12
C ARG A 127 -3.13 -7.99 -12.94
N GLN A 128 -3.91 -8.82 -12.25
CA GLN A 128 -5.15 -8.37 -11.64
C GLN A 128 -4.84 -7.28 -10.58
N PRO A 129 -5.63 -6.19 -10.50
CA PRO A 129 -5.47 -5.17 -9.48
C PRO A 129 -5.50 -5.77 -8.07
N LEU A 130 -4.60 -5.30 -7.20
CA LEU A 130 -4.64 -5.55 -5.77
C LEU A 130 -5.57 -4.52 -5.14
N VAL A 131 -6.62 -4.98 -4.46
CA VAL A 131 -7.50 -4.12 -3.69
C VAL A 131 -6.98 -4.05 -2.27
N LEU A 132 -6.62 -2.85 -1.81
CA LEU A 132 -6.33 -2.55 -0.42
C LEU A 132 -7.63 -2.07 0.23
N TRP A 133 -8.14 -2.84 1.19
CA TRP A 133 -9.36 -2.54 1.92
C TRP A 133 -9.01 -2.10 3.34
N VAL A 134 -8.88 -0.79 3.54
CA VAL A 134 -8.21 -0.19 4.70
C VAL A 134 -9.16 0.63 5.58
N LYS A 135 -8.84 0.70 6.87
CA LYS A 135 -9.55 1.54 7.86
C LYS A 135 -8.68 2.75 8.20
N GLY A 136 -9.15 3.95 7.88
CA GLY A 136 -8.48 5.19 8.23
C GLY A 136 -9.44 6.38 8.30
N SER A 137 -9.03 7.41 9.03
CA SER A 137 -9.64 8.74 8.99
C SER A 137 -9.61 9.31 7.56
N PRO A 138 -10.49 10.27 7.23
CA PRO A 138 -10.46 10.93 5.92
C PRO A 138 -9.08 11.49 5.56
N PHE A 139 -8.34 12.00 6.55
CA PHE A 139 -6.98 12.52 6.35
C PHE A 139 -5.98 11.40 6.05
N GLN A 140 -5.99 10.30 6.80
CA GLN A 140 -5.13 9.13 6.51
C GLN A 140 -5.39 8.57 5.12
N LEU A 141 -6.66 8.40 4.73
CA LEU A 141 -7.05 7.92 3.41
C LEU A 141 -6.55 8.83 2.29
N GLN A 142 -6.58 10.16 2.48
CA GLN A 142 -6.00 11.12 1.53
C GLN A 142 -4.49 10.96 1.42
N VAL A 143 -3.79 10.82 2.55
CA VAL A 143 -2.33 10.60 2.57
C VAL A 143 -1.98 9.30 1.86
N TRP A 144 -2.65 8.18 2.16
CA TRP A 144 -2.37 6.89 1.54
C TRP A 144 -2.68 6.86 0.05
N ARG A 145 -3.73 7.54 -0.41
CA ARG A 145 -3.99 7.73 -1.84
C ARG A 145 -2.85 8.50 -2.51
N ALA A 146 -2.40 9.59 -1.90
CA ALA A 146 -1.29 10.37 -2.44
C ALA A 146 0.04 9.60 -2.44
N LEU A 147 0.22 8.59 -1.58
CA LEU A 147 1.36 7.67 -1.65
C LEU A 147 1.30 6.78 -2.90
N LEU A 148 0.11 6.31 -3.30
CA LEU A 148 -0.07 5.49 -4.51
C LEU A 148 0.17 6.27 -5.81
N ASP A 149 0.08 7.61 -5.75
CA ASP A 149 0.40 8.47 -6.88
C ASP A 149 1.92 8.71 -7.05
N ILE A 150 2.74 8.30 -6.07
CA ILE A 150 4.20 8.44 -6.17
C ILE A 150 4.73 7.41 -7.17
N PRO A 151 5.42 7.84 -8.24
CA PRO A 151 5.97 6.91 -9.21
C PRO A 151 6.95 5.94 -8.56
N GLY A 152 6.84 4.65 -8.90
CA GLY A 152 7.77 3.62 -8.44
C GLY A 152 9.24 4.03 -8.64
N GLY A 153 10.08 3.79 -7.64
CA GLY A 153 11.50 4.19 -7.65
C GLY A 153 11.75 5.68 -7.34
N SER A 154 10.72 6.47 -7.06
CA SER A 154 10.85 7.87 -6.64
C SER A 154 10.71 8.04 -5.13
N LEU A 155 11.41 9.03 -4.58
CA LEU A 155 11.30 9.44 -3.18
C LEU A 155 10.56 10.77 -3.08
N THR A 156 9.73 10.92 -2.05
CA THR A 156 9.11 12.19 -1.68
C THR A 156 9.44 12.55 -0.23
N THR A 157 9.10 13.77 0.20
CA THR A 157 9.20 14.17 1.60
C THR A 157 7.80 14.37 2.18
N TYR A 158 7.66 14.23 3.50
CA TYR A 158 6.38 14.52 4.15
C TYR A 158 5.89 15.94 3.89
N ARG A 159 6.82 16.92 3.76
CA ARG A 159 6.48 18.29 3.39
C ARG A 159 5.89 18.36 1.98
N ARG A 160 6.54 17.74 0.99
CA ARG A 160 6.05 17.72 -0.39
C ARG A 160 4.69 17.03 -0.50
N LEU A 161 4.49 15.96 0.26
CA LEU A 161 3.20 15.29 0.32
C LEU A 161 2.14 16.19 0.98
N ALA A 162 2.49 16.93 2.05
CA ALA A 162 1.60 17.92 2.66
C ALA A 162 1.23 19.06 1.69
N GLU A 163 2.18 19.56 0.91
CA GLU A 163 1.96 20.59 -0.12
C GLU A 163 1.03 20.08 -1.22
N ALA A 164 1.24 18.86 -1.74
CA ALA A 164 0.37 18.23 -2.73
C ALA A 164 -1.06 18.03 -2.22
N LEU A 165 -1.22 17.81 -0.90
CA LEU A 165 -2.52 17.70 -0.23
C LEU A 165 -3.16 19.06 0.11
N GLY A 166 -2.56 20.20 -0.29
CA GLY A 166 -3.05 21.54 0.02
C GLY A 166 -2.91 21.93 1.50
N ARG A 167 -2.04 21.24 2.25
CA ARG A 167 -1.82 21.41 3.70
C ARG A 167 -0.33 21.57 4.02
N PRO A 168 0.33 22.64 3.55
CA PRO A 168 1.79 22.79 3.59
C PRO A 168 2.40 22.75 5.00
N THR A 169 1.62 23.09 6.04
CA THR A 169 2.04 23.06 7.44
C THR A 169 1.85 21.69 8.12
N ALA A 170 1.24 20.72 7.45
CA ALA A 170 0.83 19.44 8.05
C ALA A 170 1.88 18.31 7.93
N ALA A 171 3.15 18.61 7.66
CA ALA A 171 4.18 17.60 7.42
C ALA A 171 4.30 16.55 8.55
N ARG A 172 4.16 16.95 9.82
CA ARG A 172 4.19 16.00 10.95
C ARG A 172 2.95 15.10 10.98
N ALA A 173 1.78 15.66 10.71
CA ALA A 173 0.54 14.88 10.65
C ALA A 173 0.58 13.88 9.48
N VAL A 174 1.14 14.29 8.34
CA VAL A 174 1.40 13.40 7.20
C VAL A 174 2.33 12.26 7.61
N GLY A 175 3.45 12.54 8.27
CA GLY A 175 4.36 11.48 8.75
C GLY A 175 3.66 10.45 9.65
N ASN A 176 2.83 10.92 10.59
CA ASN A 176 2.03 10.03 11.45
C ASN A 176 1.00 9.19 10.65
N ALA A 177 0.41 9.75 9.60
CA ALA A 177 -0.52 9.01 8.74
C ALA A 177 0.21 7.96 7.90
N VAL A 178 1.43 8.27 7.42
CA VAL A 178 2.29 7.32 6.69
C VAL A 178 2.67 6.14 7.59
N SER A 179 3.09 6.39 8.84
CA SER A 179 3.46 5.35 9.81
C SER A 179 2.28 4.59 10.42
N GLN A 180 1.08 4.83 9.92
CA GLN A 180 -0.14 4.12 10.31
C GLN A 180 -0.76 3.45 9.08
N ASN A 181 -0.01 3.38 7.98
CA ASN A 181 -0.45 2.73 6.78
C ASN A 181 -0.50 1.21 7.04
N PRO A 182 -1.70 0.59 6.97
CA PRO A 182 -1.82 -0.84 7.24
C PRO A 182 -1.16 -1.72 6.16
N VAL A 183 -0.61 -1.12 5.10
CA VAL A 183 0.05 -1.80 3.98
C VAL A 183 1.42 -1.18 3.78
N GLY A 184 2.46 -1.82 4.31
CA GLY A 184 3.85 -1.38 4.17
C GLY A 184 4.39 -0.55 5.32
N ASP A 185 3.86 -0.71 6.54
CA ASP A 185 4.63 -0.33 7.74
C ASP A 185 5.96 -1.11 7.72
N LEU A 186 7.04 -0.34 7.60
CA LEU A 186 8.44 -0.71 7.84
C LEU A 186 8.85 -0.19 9.22
#